data_AF-A0A817TAA9-F1
#
_entry.id   AF-A0A817TAA9-F1
#
_cell.length_a   1.000
_cell.length_b   1.000
_cell.length_c   1.000
_cell.angle_alpha   90.00
_cell.angle_beta   90.00
_cell.angle_gamma   90.00
#
_symmetry.space_group_name_H-M   'P 1'
#
loop_
_entity.id
_entity.type
_entity.pdbx_description
1 polymer ?
#
loop_
_entity_poly.entity_id
_entity_poly.type
_entity_poly.pdbx_seq_one_letter_code
_entity_poly.pdbx_strand_id
1 'polypeptide(L)'
;MSSKFSYLLILLGAIILGVYSANKGSVQICNRGAYVAKCGLNSRTDDGRTRSYGTDNFLAGQCSVLELPYESVWGQVWCDNFVFIGTTKRIFQEEFNAPSVRCYDITGTTFHPGMSRRDC
;
A
#
# COMPACT_ATOMS: atom_id res chain seq x y z
N MET A 1 -13.20 -55.89 27.86
CA MET A 1 -11.74 -55.89 27.71
C MET A 1 -11.43 -55.08 26.45
N SER A 2 -10.97 -53.83 26.55
CA SER A 2 -9.57 -53.42 26.77
C SER A 2 -8.67 -53.99 25.65
N SER A 3 -7.85 -53.26 24.89
CA SER A 3 -7.25 -51.94 25.07
C SER A 3 -6.63 -51.45 23.74
N LYS A 4 -6.74 -50.14 23.50
CA LYS A 4 -5.74 -49.15 23.06
C LYS A 4 -4.55 -49.51 22.15
N PHE A 5 -4.20 -48.48 21.36
CA PHE A 5 -2.91 -48.07 20.77
C PHE A 5 -2.70 -48.31 19.27
N SER A 6 -2.87 -47.24 18.49
CA SER A 6 -1.80 -46.80 17.59
C SER A 6 -1.89 -45.27 17.37
N TYR A 7 -1.10 -44.54 18.16
CA TYR A 7 -0.71 -43.15 17.92
C TYR A 7 0.63 -43.20 17.17
N LEU A 8 0.65 -42.84 15.88
CA LEU A 8 1.84 -42.59 15.03
C LEU A 8 1.28 -42.34 13.62
N LEU A 9 1.47 -41.27 12.86
CA LEU A 9 2.57 -40.34 12.70
C LEU A 9 2.00 -38.99 12.17
N ILE A 10 2.42 -37.89 12.80
CA ILE A 10 3.04 -36.70 12.17
C ILE A 10 2.20 -35.98 11.08
N LEU A 11 1.50 -34.89 11.42
CA LEU A 11 2.03 -33.52 11.31
C LEU A 11 2.72 -33.23 9.96
N LEU A 12 2.01 -33.32 8.84
CA LEU A 12 2.48 -32.82 7.55
C LEU A 12 1.30 -32.25 6.77
N GLY A 13 1.26 -30.93 6.62
CA GLY A 13 0.54 -30.31 5.51
C GLY A 13 -0.34 -29.10 5.83
N ALA A 14 -0.55 -28.73 7.09
CA ALA A 14 -1.01 -27.38 7.41
C ALA A 14 0.19 -26.42 7.33
N ILE A 15 0.79 -26.32 6.14
CA ILE A 15 1.58 -25.14 5.80
C ILE A 15 0.54 -24.04 5.72
N ILE A 16 0.43 -23.32 6.84
CA ILE A 16 -0.12 -21.99 6.90
C ILE A 16 0.53 -21.26 5.72
N LEU A 17 -0.24 -21.05 4.65
CA LEU A 17 0.08 -20.11 3.58
C LEU A 17 0.03 -18.71 4.19
N GLY A 18 0.95 -18.44 5.12
CA GLY A 18 1.56 -17.14 5.21
C GLY A 18 2.30 -16.99 3.90
N VAL A 19 1.58 -16.56 2.87
CA VAL A 19 2.19 -15.97 1.69
C VAL A 19 2.92 -14.77 2.27
N TYR A 20 4.18 -14.96 2.65
CA TYR A 20 5.10 -13.86 2.78
C TYR A 20 5.12 -13.24 1.38
N SER A 21 4.28 -12.24 1.17
CA SER A 21 4.36 -11.38 0.00
C SER A 21 5.73 -10.74 0.11
N ALA A 22 6.70 -11.30 -0.59
CA ALA A 22 8.04 -10.74 -0.64
C ALA A 22 7.93 -9.41 -1.37
N ASN A 23 7.66 -8.30 -0.68
CA ASN A 23 7.42 -7.05 -1.37
C ASN A 23 8.72 -6.53 -1.98
N LYS A 24 8.66 -6.04 -3.22
CA LYS A 24 9.81 -5.41 -3.90
C LYS A 24 10.03 -3.97 -3.43
N GLY A 25 9.26 -3.51 -2.46
CA GLY A 25 9.30 -2.15 -1.98
C GLY A 25 7.99 -1.76 -1.33
N SER A 26 7.90 -0.48 -1.00
CA SER A 26 6.71 0.07 -0.35
C SER A 26 6.62 1.57 -0.55
N VAL A 27 5.41 2.09 -0.45
CA VAL A 27 5.14 3.51 -0.43
C VAL A 27 4.48 3.85 0.90
N GLN A 28 5.14 4.63 1.75
CA GLN A 28 4.54 5.17 2.97
C GLN A 28 4.07 6.59 2.72
N ILE A 29 2.83 6.90 3.12
CA ILE A 29 2.26 8.24 2.95
C ILE A 29 1.67 8.68 4.28
N CYS A 30 2.01 9.88 4.74
CA CYS A 30 1.42 10.50 5.91
C CYS A 30 0.62 11.76 5.53
N ASN A 31 -0.60 11.85 6.03
CA ASN A 31 -1.43 13.04 5.90
C ASN A 31 -1.10 14.01 7.03
N ARG A 32 -0.42 15.10 6.69
CA ARG A 32 -0.10 16.22 7.57
C ARG A 32 -0.91 17.48 7.21
N GLY A 33 -1.79 17.38 6.21
CA GLY A 33 -2.65 18.48 5.77
C GLY A 33 -3.95 18.58 6.56
N ALA A 34 -4.67 19.69 6.36
CA ALA A 34 -5.97 19.94 6.97
C ALA A 34 -7.13 19.49 6.05
N TYR A 35 -7.11 18.23 5.61
CA TYR A 35 -8.13 17.65 4.73
C TYR A 35 -8.14 16.12 4.81
N VAL A 36 -9.22 15.52 4.31
CA VAL A 36 -9.31 14.06 4.08
C VAL A 36 -8.68 13.75 2.73
N ALA A 37 -7.93 12.66 2.66
CA ALA A 37 -7.30 12.20 1.43
C ALA A 37 -7.57 10.72 1.15
N LYS A 38 -7.42 10.34 -0.12
CA LYS A 38 -7.33 8.96 -0.57
C LYS A 38 -6.11 8.83 -1.45
N CYS A 39 -5.28 7.83 -1.18
CA CYS A 39 -4.09 7.56 -1.97
C CYS A 39 -4.14 6.17 -2.57
N GLY A 40 -3.25 5.91 -3.50
CA GLY A 40 -3.10 4.59 -4.08
C GLY A 40 -1.77 4.39 -4.77
N LEU A 41 -1.57 3.13 -5.15
CA LEU A 41 -0.41 2.63 -5.85
C LEU A 41 -0.89 1.79 -7.02
N ASN A 42 -0.52 2.18 -8.23
CA ASN A 42 -0.61 1.30 -9.38
C ASN A 42 0.73 0.57 -9.53
N SER A 43 0.71 -0.74 -9.70
CA SER A 43 1.91 -1.53 -9.99
C SER A 43 1.79 -2.18 -11.36
N ARG A 44 2.89 -2.25 -12.11
CA ARG A 44 2.96 -3.01 -13.36
C ARG A 44 3.95 -4.16 -13.24
N THR A 45 3.54 -5.32 -13.74
CA THR A 45 4.33 -6.55 -13.80
C THR A 45 5.09 -6.66 -15.13
N ASP A 46 6.10 -7.53 -15.21
CA ASP A 46 6.93 -7.70 -16.42
C ASP A 46 6.13 -8.08 -17.67
N ASP A 47 5.00 -8.77 -17.49
CA ASP A 47 4.07 -9.12 -18.56
C ASP A 47 3.09 -7.98 -18.94
N GLY A 48 3.30 -6.78 -18.40
CA GLY A 48 2.52 -5.59 -18.71
C GLY A 48 1.21 -5.44 -17.94
N ARG A 49 0.82 -6.42 -17.10
CA ARG A 49 -0.42 -6.31 -16.31
C ARG A 49 -0.29 -5.21 -15.26
N THR A 50 -1.33 -4.39 -15.13
CA THR A 50 -1.41 -3.34 -14.11
C THR A 50 -2.39 -3.72 -13.03
N ARG A 51 -2.02 -3.51 -11.76
CA ARG A 51 -2.88 -3.68 -10.58
C ARG A 51 -2.93 -2.37 -9.81
N SER A 52 -4.07 -2.10 -9.18
CA SER A 52 -4.29 -0.88 -8.38
C SER A 52 -4.60 -1.24 -6.94
N TYR A 53 -3.91 -0.58 -6.03
CA TYR A 53 -4.11 -0.66 -4.59
C TYR A 53 -4.50 0.73 -4.10
N GLY A 54 -5.55 0.82 -3.29
CA GLY A 54 -6.01 2.08 -2.72
C GLY A 54 -5.97 2.01 -1.20
N THR A 55 -5.77 3.16 -0.57
CA THR A 55 -6.09 3.33 0.83
C THR A 55 -7.60 3.51 0.99
N ASP A 56 -8.09 3.29 2.21
CA ASP A 56 -9.32 3.94 2.64
C ASP A 56 -9.12 5.46 2.75
N ASN A 57 -10.19 6.18 3.06
CA ASN A 57 -10.10 7.59 3.42
C ASN A 57 -9.27 7.71 4.70
N PHE A 58 -8.15 8.42 4.65
CA PHE A 58 -7.29 8.60 5.83
C PHE A 58 -7.20 10.09 6.20
N LEU A 59 -7.52 10.36 7.46
CA LEU A 59 -7.72 11.69 8.04
C LEU A 59 -6.38 12.39 8.27
N ALA A 60 -6.46 13.69 8.55
CA ALA A 60 -5.32 14.47 9.01
C ALA A 60 -4.63 13.78 10.21
N GLY A 61 -3.31 13.66 10.14
CA GLY A 61 -2.46 13.02 11.14
C GLY A 61 -2.17 11.53 10.91
N GLN A 62 -2.86 10.86 9.99
CA GLN A 62 -2.70 9.40 9.76
C GLN A 62 -1.62 9.08 8.74
N CYS A 63 -1.05 7.87 8.83
CA CYS A 63 -0.14 7.33 7.84
C CYS A 63 -0.62 5.97 7.32
N SER A 64 -0.31 5.65 6.08
CA SER A 64 -0.59 4.36 5.45
C SER A 64 0.64 3.85 4.70
N VAL A 65 0.76 2.53 4.57
CA VAL A 65 1.80 1.85 3.81
C VAL A 65 1.12 1.04 2.71
N LEU A 66 1.52 1.28 1.47
CA LEU A 66 1.11 0.51 0.30
C LEU A 66 2.28 -0.34 -0.15
N GLU A 67 2.11 -1.66 -0.10
CA GLU A 67 3.16 -2.59 -0.47
C GLU A 67 3.24 -2.73 -1.99
N LEU A 68 4.47 -2.76 -2.52
CA LEU A 68 4.70 -3.02 -3.93
C LEU A 68 4.91 -4.53 -4.12
N PRO A 69 4.04 -5.24 -4.86
CA PRO A 69 4.14 -6.68 -5.05
C PRO A 69 5.50 -7.09 -5.63
N TYR A 70 5.97 -8.29 -5.28
CA TYR A 70 7.27 -8.84 -5.71
C TYR A 70 7.46 -8.81 -7.23
N GLU A 71 6.40 -9.06 -7.99
CA GLU A 71 6.45 -9.18 -9.44
C GLU A 71 6.45 -7.82 -10.15
N SER A 72 6.42 -6.71 -9.41
CA SER A 72 6.36 -5.37 -9.98
C SER A 72 7.71 -4.93 -10.54
N VAL A 73 7.68 -4.22 -11.65
CA VAL A 73 8.84 -3.53 -12.27
C VAL A 73 8.69 -2.03 -12.31
N TRP A 74 7.46 -1.54 -12.15
CA TRP A 74 7.12 -0.12 -12.13
C TRP A 74 6.00 0.11 -11.12
N GLY A 75 6.03 1.28 -10.49
CA GLY A 75 5.00 1.78 -9.59
C GLY A 75 4.62 3.20 -9.93
N GLN A 76 3.34 3.54 -9.71
CA GLN A 76 2.84 4.91 -9.73
C GLN A 76 2.02 5.16 -8.48
N VAL A 77 2.52 6.05 -7.63
CA VAL A 77 1.78 6.54 -6.47
C VAL A 77 0.92 7.73 -6.88
N TRP A 78 -0.26 7.83 -6.30
CA TRP A 78 -1.11 9.00 -6.42
C TRP A 78 -1.81 9.30 -5.10
N CYS A 79 -2.15 10.56 -4.89
CA CYS A 79 -2.98 11.00 -3.79
C CYS A 79 -3.95 12.10 -4.23
N ASP A 80 -5.19 11.94 -3.81
CA ASP A 80 -6.27 12.89 -4.04
C ASP A 80 -6.77 13.43 -2.69
N ASN A 81 -7.07 14.73 -2.61
CA ASN A 81 -7.79 15.31 -1.47
C ASN A 81 -9.28 15.46 -1.78
N PHE A 82 -10.13 15.31 -0.78
CA PHE A 82 -11.55 15.59 -0.91
C PHE A 82 -11.80 17.10 -0.81
N VAL A 83 -12.30 17.72 -1.88
CA VAL A 83 -12.60 19.15 -1.95
C VAL A 83 -14.03 19.44 -1.49
N PHE A 84 -14.96 18.58 -1.87
CA PHE A 84 -16.36 18.63 -1.48
C PHE A 84 -16.95 17.21 -1.49
N ILE A 85 -18.19 17.04 -1.04
CA ILE A 85 -18.85 15.72 -1.00
C ILE A 85 -18.81 15.10 -2.42
N GLY A 86 -18.07 14.00 -2.55
CA GLY A 86 -17.92 13.25 -3.81
C GLY A 86 -16.91 13.82 -4.82
N THR A 87 -16.32 15.00 -4.57
CA THR A 87 -15.35 15.62 -5.47
C THR A 87 -13.95 15.57 -4.89
N THR A 88 -13.01 15.01 -5.64
CA THR A 88 -11.59 14.96 -5.28
C THR A 88 -10.74 15.81 -6.22
N LYS A 89 -9.56 16.23 -5.75
CA LYS A 89 -8.53 16.89 -6.55
C LYS A 89 -7.19 16.20 -6.33
N ARG A 90 -6.44 16.03 -7.42
CA ARG A 90 -5.10 15.43 -7.40
C ARG A 90 -4.13 16.33 -6.66
N ILE A 91 -3.50 15.78 -5.62
CA ILE A 91 -2.40 16.42 -4.90
C ILE A 91 -1.10 16.16 -5.67
N PHE A 92 -0.82 14.89 -5.96
CA PHE A 92 0.34 14.48 -6.75
C PHE A 92 0.14 13.10 -7.39
N GLN A 93 0.88 12.88 -8.47
CA GLN A 93 1.07 11.57 -9.11
C GLN A 93 2.55 11.44 -9.45
N GLU A 94 3.16 10.32 -9.12
CA GLU A 94 4.57 10.09 -9.37
C GLU A 94 4.84 8.64 -9.74
N GLU A 95 5.72 8.44 -10.71
CA GLU A 95 6.15 7.14 -11.19
C GLU A 95 7.57 6.80 -10.72
N PHE A 96 7.83 5.51 -10.53
CA PHE A 96 9.14 5.00 -10.13
C PHE A 96 9.36 3.57 -10.60
N ASN A 97 10.62 3.21 -10.83
CA ASN A 97 11.00 1.82 -11.10
C ASN A 97 11.07 1.02 -9.81
N ALA A 98 10.72 -0.26 -9.88
CA ALA A 98 10.93 -1.21 -8.78
C ALA A 98 12.32 -1.87 -8.87
N PRO A 99 12.91 -2.32 -7.76
CA PRO A 99 12.46 -2.18 -6.38
C PRO A 99 12.65 -0.76 -5.84
N SER A 100 11.72 -0.27 -5.00
CA SER A 100 11.84 1.07 -4.42
C SER A 100 11.04 1.23 -3.13
N VAL A 101 11.62 1.94 -2.16
CA VAL A 101 10.93 2.41 -0.95
C VAL A 101 10.77 3.93 -1.09
N ARG A 102 9.54 4.43 -0.95
CA ARG A 102 9.21 5.86 -1.09
C ARG A 102 8.40 6.34 0.10
N CYS A 103 8.72 7.53 0.61
CA CYS A 103 7.99 8.14 1.72
C CYS A 103 7.55 9.55 1.34
N TYR A 104 6.27 9.84 1.56
CA TYR A 104 5.66 11.12 1.25
C TYR A 104 4.90 11.67 2.46
N ASP A 105 4.95 12.98 2.60
CA ASP A 105 4.01 13.72 3.44
C ASP A 105 3.13 14.60 2.54
N ILE A 106 1.81 14.45 2.66
CA ILE A 106 0.86 15.37 2.05
C ILE A 106 0.49 16.46 3.07
N THR A 107 0.53 17.72 2.65
CA THR A 107 0.46 18.89 3.53
C THR A 107 -0.52 19.93 2.97
N GLY A 108 -0.65 21.07 3.65
CA GLY A 108 -1.44 22.20 3.19
C GLY A 108 -2.92 22.10 3.55
N THR A 109 -3.77 22.74 2.75
CA THR A 109 -5.22 22.82 2.98
C THR A 109 -5.99 22.25 1.79
N THR A 110 -7.30 22.08 1.93
CA THR A 110 -8.17 21.58 0.86
C THR A 110 -7.99 22.32 -0.47
N PHE A 111 -7.85 23.65 -0.44
CA PHE A 111 -7.73 24.46 -1.65
C PHE A 111 -6.27 24.58 -2.15
N HIS A 112 -5.32 24.43 -1.24
CA HIS A 112 -3.88 24.50 -1.52
C HIS A 112 -3.17 23.26 -0.95
N PRO A 113 -3.43 22.07 -1.52
CA PRO A 113 -2.77 20.86 -1.07
C PRO A 113 -1.33 20.82 -1.60
N GLY A 114 -0.44 20.21 -0.82
CA GLY A 114 0.97 20.05 -1.16
C GLY A 114 1.49 18.65 -0.86
N MET A 115 2.68 18.36 -1.35
CA MET A 115 3.40 17.11 -1.12
C MET A 115 4.89 17.43 -0.94
N SER A 116 5.54 16.67 -0.05
CA SER A 116 7.00 16.58 0.04
C SER A 116 7.45 15.13 0.14
N ARG A 117 8.57 14.80 -0.49
CA ARG A 117 9.28 13.54 -0.23
C ARG A 117 10.08 13.66 1.06
N ARG A 118 10.20 12.55 1.77
CA ARG A 118 11.08 12.41 2.94
C ARG A 118 11.83 11.09 2.86
N ASP A 119 12.85 10.96 3.69
CA ASP A 119 13.57 9.70 3.81
C ASP A 119 12.69 8.64 4.47
N CYS A 120 12.90 7.41 3.98
CA CYS A 120 12.52 6.16 4.62
C CYS A 120 13.82 5.57 5.21
#